data_AF-A0A7S2CB73-F1
#
_entry.id   AF-A0A7S2CB73-F1
#
_cell.length_a   1.000
_cell.length_b   1.000
_cell.length_c   1.000
_cell.angle_alpha   90.00
_cell.angle_beta   90.00
_cell.angle_gamma   90.00
#
_symmetry.space_group_name_H-M   'P 1'
#
loop_
_entity.id
_entity.type
_entity.pdbx_description
1 polymer ?
#
loop_
_entity_poly.entity_id
_entity_poly.type
_entity_poly.pdbx_seq_one_letter_code
_entity_poly.pdbx_strand_id
1 'polypeptide(L)'
;MTERGGANSKTELVAFCQRKIGRSMLKDDIVYTTEQFDEQFQCTVKLNCYENQSFAGELCASEKEAQKSAADQALQGLEEDIKALKLPQKRSSAGGGEPGAKSAKVSGDGDENEPPSIAVKSRLHTCVTQLMGRELGEGDIVYEVATLADGSQQATLKAPRLSGKLGRTTWTGDAYMNKRDTKLSAADKAVEAILADPTAAAKIDMSQAKIPAEGAKRNKGPSSAKFMDKAKGSKGKGKGGGGGQSICYDFRDKGECR
;
A
#
# COMPACT_ATOMS: atom_id res chain seq x y z
N MET A 1 -27.55 2.15 26.27
CA MET A 1 -27.51 1.82 24.83
C MET A 1 -26.43 2.69 24.21
N THR A 2 -25.25 2.13 23.95
CA THR A 2 -24.08 2.88 23.49
C THR A 2 -24.13 3.01 21.98
N GLU A 3 -24.41 4.21 21.48
CA GLU A 3 -24.26 4.51 20.05
C GLU A 3 -22.79 4.39 19.66
N ARG A 4 -22.45 3.36 18.87
CA ARG A 4 -21.11 3.22 18.27
C ARG A 4 -20.98 4.24 17.13
N GLY A 5 -20.72 5.49 17.51
CA GLY A 5 -20.52 6.61 16.59
C GLY A 5 -19.27 6.44 15.73
N GLY A 6 -19.44 6.28 14.42
CA GLY A 6 -18.43 6.55 13.39
C GLY A 6 -17.58 5.38 12.90
N ALA A 7 -17.66 4.19 13.48
CA ALA A 7 -17.01 3.00 12.90
C ALA A 7 -17.90 2.42 11.79
N ASN A 8 -17.31 2.14 10.62
CA ASN A 8 -18.00 1.47 9.53
C ASN A 8 -18.20 0.00 9.91
N SER A 9 -19.40 -0.41 10.34
CA SER A 9 -19.74 -1.78 10.73
C SER A 9 -19.35 -2.82 9.66
N LYS A 10 -19.38 -2.43 8.39
CA LYS A 10 -18.84 -3.21 7.26
C LYS A 10 -17.37 -3.55 7.42
N THR A 11 -16.54 -2.59 7.82
CA THR A 11 -15.10 -2.78 8.03
C THR A 11 -14.85 -3.68 9.24
N GLU A 12 -15.65 -3.56 10.30
CA GLU A 12 -15.56 -4.45 11.47
C GLU A 12 -15.91 -5.90 11.10
N LEU A 13 -17.00 -6.10 10.34
CA LEU A 13 -17.40 -7.41 9.84
C LEU A 13 -16.32 -8.05 8.96
N VAL A 14 -15.75 -7.29 8.02
CA VAL A 14 -14.65 -7.77 7.16
C VAL A 14 -13.42 -8.14 8.01
N ALA A 15 -13.05 -7.31 8.98
CA ALA A 15 -11.92 -7.59 9.86
C ALA A 15 -12.16 -8.83 10.72
N PHE A 16 -13.38 -9.06 11.17
CA PHE A 16 -13.77 -10.27 11.89
C PHE A 16 -13.63 -11.52 11.01
N CYS A 17 -14.23 -11.52 9.80
CA CYS A 17 -14.14 -12.64 8.88
C CYS A 17 -12.68 -12.96 8.51
N GLN A 18 -11.86 -11.94 8.22
CA GLN A 18 -10.42 -12.12 7.96
C GLN A 18 -9.69 -12.83 9.11
N ARG A 19 -10.01 -12.47 10.36
CA ARG A 19 -9.40 -13.09 11.54
C ARG A 19 -9.87 -14.52 11.74
N LYS A 20 -11.15 -14.82 11.53
CA LYS A 20 -11.71 -16.18 11.70
C LYS A 20 -11.14 -17.14 10.66
N ILE A 21 -11.03 -16.71 9.40
CA ILE A 21 -10.56 -17.59 8.31
C ILE A 21 -9.03 -17.64 8.25
N GLY A 22 -8.34 -16.59 8.70
CA GLY A 22 -6.88 -16.50 8.61
C GLY A 22 -6.35 -16.27 7.19
N ARG A 23 -7.22 -15.81 6.27
CA ARG A 23 -6.87 -15.50 4.87
C ARG A 23 -7.39 -14.13 4.45
N SER A 24 -6.90 -13.63 3.32
CA SER A 24 -7.47 -12.43 2.68
C SER A 24 -8.87 -12.74 2.13
N MET A 25 -9.84 -11.87 2.40
CA MET A 25 -11.22 -12.04 1.95
C MET A 25 -11.35 -11.90 0.43
N LEU A 26 -12.17 -12.75 -0.16
CA LEU A 26 -12.57 -12.68 -1.57
C LEU A 26 -13.89 -11.89 -1.72
N LYS A 27 -14.18 -11.44 -2.94
CA LYS A 27 -15.43 -10.71 -3.24
C LYS A 27 -16.67 -11.57 -2.99
N ASP A 28 -16.57 -12.88 -3.19
CA ASP A 28 -17.65 -13.83 -2.99
C ASP A 28 -17.82 -14.28 -1.54
N ASP A 29 -16.93 -13.90 -0.62
CA ASP A 29 -17.03 -14.32 0.78
C ASP A 29 -18.16 -13.59 1.54
N ILE A 30 -18.45 -12.34 1.16
CA ILE A 30 -19.55 -11.54 1.72
C ILE A 30 -20.39 -10.99 0.56
N VAL A 31 -21.64 -11.41 0.50
CA VAL A 31 -22.60 -10.96 -0.50
C VAL A 31 -23.67 -10.13 0.19
N TYR A 32 -23.86 -8.90 -0.26
CA TYR A 32 -24.95 -8.03 0.19
C TYR A 32 -26.05 -8.05 -0.87
N THR A 33 -27.27 -8.40 -0.46
CA THR A 33 -28.47 -8.34 -1.30
C THR A 33 -29.36 -7.24 -0.73
N THR A 34 -29.64 -6.20 -1.50
CA THR A 34 -30.57 -5.13 -1.10
C THR A 34 -31.90 -5.35 -1.82
N GLU A 35 -32.99 -5.32 -1.06
CA GLU A 35 -34.36 -5.38 -1.56
C GLU A 35 -35.10 -4.10 -1.14
N GLN A 36 -35.88 -3.52 -2.06
CA GLN A 36 -36.67 -2.33 -1.78
C GLN A 36 -38.07 -2.76 -1.32
N PHE A 37 -38.46 -2.32 -0.13
CA PHE A 37 -39.78 -2.53 0.45
C PHE A 37 -40.43 -1.16 0.64
N ASP A 38 -41.38 -0.84 -0.25
CA ASP A 38 -42.05 0.47 -0.31
C ASP A 38 -41.05 1.64 -0.47
N GLU A 39 -41.00 2.55 0.50
CA GLU A 39 -40.10 3.71 0.57
C GLU A 39 -38.80 3.42 1.36
N GLN A 40 -38.60 2.17 1.77
CA GLN A 40 -37.47 1.74 2.59
C GLN A 40 -36.64 0.65 1.89
N PHE A 41 -35.39 0.52 2.30
CA PHE A 41 -34.47 -0.50 1.81
C PHE A 41 -34.16 -1.48 2.93
N GLN A 42 -34.32 -2.77 2.65
CA GLN A 42 -33.80 -3.85 3.50
C GLN A 42 -32.57 -4.45 2.84
N CYS A 43 -31.54 -4.74 3.63
CA CYS A 43 -30.37 -5.45 3.12
C CYS A 43 -30.17 -6.74 3.90
N THR A 44 -29.86 -7.82 3.18
CA THR A 44 -29.46 -9.10 3.74
C THR A 44 -28.00 -9.35 3.40
N VAL A 45 -27.17 -9.61 4.42
CA VAL A 45 -25.77 -9.99 4.25
C VAL A 45 -25.62 -11.51 4.38
N LYS A 46 -25.00 -12.13 3.38
CA LYS A 46 -24.68 -13.56 3.36
C LYS A 46 -23.18 -13.76 3.51
N LEU A 47 -22.78 -14.51 4.54
CA LEU A 47 -21.39 -14.83 4.86
C LEU A 47 -21.05 -16.24 4.35
N ASN A 48 -20.63 -16.34 3.08
CA ASN A 48 -20.24 -17.63 2.50
C ASN A 48 -19.01 -18.23 3.19
N CYS A 49 -18.16 -17.39 3.78
CA CYS A 49 -17.02 -17.83 4.57
C CYS A 49 -17.39 -18.36 5.97
N TYR A 50 -18.64 -18.18 6.40
CA TYR A 50 -19.10 -18.51 7.74
C TYR A 50 -20.39 -19.33 7.67
N GLU A 51 -20.26 -20.59 7.27
CA GLU A 51 -21.36 -21.56 7.18
C GLU A 51 -22.53 -21.13 6.27
N ASN A 52 -22.30 -20.17 5.37
CA ASN A 52 -23.33 -19.54 4.54
C ASN A 52 -24.46 -18.89 5.35
N GLN A 53 -24.19 -18.44 6.58
CA GLN A 53 -25.17 -17.74 7.41
C GLN A 53 -25.60 -16.42 6.76
N SER A 54 -26.90 -16.11 6.86
CA SER A 54 -27.50 -14.90 6.33
C SER A 54 -28.15 -14.09 7.43
N PHE A 55 -27.86 -12.79 7.49
CA PHE A 55 -28.41 -11.86 8.47
C PHE A 55 -29.15 -10.75 7.73
N ALA A 56 -30.41 -10.55 8.07
CA ALA A 56 -31.22 -9.45 7.55
C ALA A 56 -31.09 -8.23 8.47
N GLY A 57 -30.81 -7.08 7.87
CA GLY A 57 -30.80 -5.79 8.55
C GLY A 57 -32.20 -5.21 8.72
N GLU A 58 -32.27 -4.12 9.50
CA GLU A 58 -33.47 -3.32 9.65
C GLU A 58 -33.75 -2.48 8.40
N LEU A 59 -35.02 -2.12 8.20
CA LEU A 59 -35.46 -1.25 7.12
C LEU A 59 -34.91 0.17 7.32
N CYS A 60 -34.20 0.69 6.33
CA CYS A 60 -33.58 2.01 6.38
C CYS A 60 -34.02 2.88 5.20
N ALA A 61 -33.93 4.21 5.35
CA ALA A 61 -34.27 5.15 4.27
C ALA A 61 -33.28 5.12 3.10
N SER A 62 -32.05 4.63 3.30
CA SER A 62 -31.04 4.53 2.26
C SER A 62 -30.39 3.15 2.20
N GLU A 63 -30.00 2.72 1.00
CA GLU A 63 -29.29 1.45 0.78
C GLU A 63 -27.99 1.37 1.62
N LYS A 64 -27.27 2.49 1.77
CA LYS A 64 -26.01 2.52 2.53
C LYS A 64 -26.23 2.23 4.01
N GLU A 65 -27.32 2.77 4.58
CA GLU A 65 -27.72 2.52 5.96
C GLU A 65 -28.26 1.10 6.13
N ALA A 66 -29.07 0.61 5.18
CA ALA A 66 -29.57 -0.76 5.19
C ALA A 66 -28.41 -1.78 5.22
N GLN A 67 -27.39 -1.58 4.38
CA GLN A 67 -26.19 -2.42 4.38
C GLN A 67 -25.38 -2.32 5.67
N LYS A 68 -25.38 -1.15 6.34
CA LYS A 68 -24.72 -0.98 7.63
C LYS A 68 -25.49 -1.73 8.73
N SER A 69 -26.81 -1.60 8.75
CA SER A 69 -27.70 -2.31 9.69
C SER A 69 -27.57 -3.83 9.55
N ALA A 70 -27.54 -4.35 8.32
CA ALA A 70 -27.29 -5.77 8.07
C ALA A 70 -25.94 -6.26 8.63
N ALA A 71 -24.89 -5.45 8.48
CA ALA A 71 -23.57 -5.77 9.05
C ALA A 71 -23.56 -5.71 10.58
N ASP A 72 -24.29 -4.79 11.20
CA ASP A 72 -24.46 -4.72 12.66
C ASP A 72 -25.21 -5.94 13.20
N GLN A 73 -26.29 -6.38 12.54
CA GLN A 73 -27.02 -7.59 12.91
C GLN A 73 -26.13 -8.85 12.81
N ALA A 74 -25.29 -8.94 11.77
CA ALA A 74 -24.31 -10.01 11.65
C ALA A 74 -23.29 -10.01 12.81
N LEU A 75 -22.76 -8.83 13.19
CA LEU A 75 -21.82 -8.72 14.30
C LEU A 75 -22.44 -9.08 15.65
N GLN A 76 -23.73 -8.78 15.85
CA GLN A 76 -24.48 -9.17 17.06
C GLN A 76 -24.69 -10.69 17.10
N GLY A 77 -25.10 -11.30 15.99
CA GLY A 77 -25.25 -12.76 15.90
C GLY A 77 -23.93 -13.51 16.10
N LEU A 78 -22.80 -12.88 15.75
CA LEU A 78 -21.45 -13.45 15.87
C LEU A 78 -20.73 -13.01 17.15
N GLU A 79 -21.41 -12.37 18.10
CA GLU A 79 -20.76 -11.82 19.30
C GLU A 79 -20.06 -12.91 20.14
N GLU A 80 -20.65 -14.10 20.22
CA GLU A 80 -20.06 -15.24 20.94
C GLU A 80 -18.75 -15.70 20.29
N ASP A 81 -18.72 -15.78 18.97
CA ASP A 81 -17.51 -16.09 18.21
C ASP A 81 -16.45 -15.00 18.28
N ILE A 82 -16.87 -13.73 18.28
CA ILE A 82 -15.97 -12.59 18.49
C ILE A 82 -15.33 -12.69 19.87
N LYS A 83 -16.11 -13.00 20.91
CA LYS A 83 -15.60 -13.21 22.27
C LYS A 83 -14.62 -14.38 22.33
N ALA A 84 -14.91 -15.49 21.65
CA ALA A 84 -14.02 -16.65 21.56
C ALA A 84 -12.69 -16.31 20.85
N LEU A 85 -12.71 -15.51 19.79
CA LEU A 85 -11.51 -15.09 19.05
C LEU A 85 -10.71 -13.98 19.73
N LYS A 86 -11.35 -13.15 20.54
CA LYS A 86 -10.69 -12.03 21.25
C LYS A 86 -9.91 -12.49 22.47
N LEU A 87 -10.03 -13.75 22.88
CA LEU A 87 -9.09 -14.36 23.81
C LEU A 87 -7.69 -14.17 23.23
N PRO A 88 -6.74 -13.62 24.01
CA PRO A 88 -5.42 -13.31 23.51
C PRO A 88 -4.81 -14.62 23.05
N GLN A 89 -4.81 -14.85 21.74
CA GLN A 89 -3.79 -15.71 21.16
C GLN A 89 -2.50 -15.06 21.60
N LYS A 90 -1.90 -15.65 22.63
CA LYS A 90 -0.56 -15.37 23.14
C LYS A 90 0.36 -15.70 21.99
N ARG A 91 0.36 -14.81 20.99
CA ARG A 91 1.31 -14.79 19.90
C ARG A 91 2.60 -14.46 20.60
N SER A 92 3.30 -15.52 20.97
CA SER A 92 4.71 -15.50 21.30
C SER A 92 5.42 -14.74 20.19
N SER A 93 5.59 -13.44 20.44
CA SER A 93 6.77 -12.66 20.09
C SER A 93 7.70 -13.29 19.06
N ALA A 94 7.51 -12.95 17.79
CA ALA A 94 8.57 -12.80 16.82
C ALA A 94 8.11 -11.86 15.70
N GLY A 95 8.22 -10.55 15.94
CA GLY A 95 8.16 -9.53 14.88
C GLY A 95 6.78 -8.96 14.57
N GLY A 96 6.41 -7.87 15.25
CA GLY A 96 5.19 -7.14 14.91
C GLY A 96 5.09 -5.86 15.71
N GLY A 97 5.80 -4.83 15.25
CA GLY A 97 5.91 -3.52 15.89
C GLY A 97 4.57 -2.88 16.23
N GLU A 98 4.52 -2.40 17.47
CA GLU A 98 3.46 -1.64 18.11
C GLU A 98 3.19 -0.33 17.35
N PRO A 99 1.92 0.02 17.04
CA PRO A 99 1.60 1.35 16.56
C PRO A 99 1.56 2.31 17.74
N GLY A 100 2.70 2.94 18.01
CA GLY A 100 2.88 3.98 19.02
C GLY A 100 1.85 5.10 18.89
N ALA A 101 1.30 5.45 20.05
CA ALA A 101 0.38 6.55 20.28
C ALA A 101 0.98 7.90 19.87
N LYS A 102 0.09 8.80 19.45
CA LYS A 102 0.41 10.15 18.98
C LYS A 102 0.78 11.03 20.17
N SER A 103 2.06 11.38 20.31
CA SER A 103 2.49 12.51 21.13
C SER A 103 2.20 13.81 20.40
N ALA A 104 1.55 14.73 21.10
CA ALA A 104 1.22 16.06 20.64
C ALA A 104 2.46 16.94 20.56
N LYS A 105 2.41 17.83 19.57
CA LYS A 105 3.36 18.87 19.18
C LYS A 105 3.75 19.79 20.35
N VAL A 106 5.01 19.70 20.78
CA VAL A 106 5.72 20.77 21.50
C VAL A 106 6.60 21.47 20.47
N SER A 107 6.36 22.76 20.30
CA SER A 107 7.27 23.67 19.60
C SER A 107 8.39 24.01 20.57
N GLY A 108 9.61 23.54 20.33
CA GLY A 108 10.78 23.79 21.18
C GLY A 108 12.01 24.02 20.32
N ASP A 109 12.72 25.10 20.64
CA ASP A 109 13.97 25.59 20.04
C ASP A 109 15.01 24.48 19.77
N GLY A 110 15.70 24.63 18.63
CA GLY A 110 16.54 23.63 17.97
C GLY A 110 17.51 22.86 18.85
N ASP A 111 17.28 21.55 18.93
CA ASP A 111 18.32 20.57 19.24
C ASP A 111 18.89 20.07 17.91
N GLU A 112 20.20 20.24 17.70
CA GLU A 112 20.95 19.87 16.49
C GLU A 112 20.96 18.34 16.22
N ASN A 113 20.22 17.55 16.99
CA ASN A 113 20.10 16.09 16.84
C ASN A 113 18.64 15.63 16.60
N GLU A 114 17.82 16.45 15.93
CA GLU A 114 16.50 15.99 15.48
C GLU A 114 16.63 15.04 14.28
N PRO A 115 16.02 13.84 14.32
CA PRO A 115 16.07 12.91 13.19
C PRO A 115 15.43 13.53 11.94
N PRO A 116 16.02 13.33 10.75
CA PRO A 116 15.57 13.97 9.52
C PRO A 116 14.12 13.59 9.20
N SER A 117 13.29 14.60 8.95
CA SER A 117 11.87 14.43 8.69
C SER A 117 11.61 13.65 7.39
N ILE A 118 10.52 12.88 7.36
CA ILE A 118 10.04 12.13 6.19
C ILE A 118 9.86 13.05 4.97
N ALA A 119 9.61 14.34 5.20
CA ALA A 119 9.46 15.35 4.16
C ALA A 119 10.69 15.48 3.25
N VAL A 120 11.91 15.20 3.77
CA VAL A 120 13.17 15.32 3.02
C VAL A 120 13.15 14.46 1.75
N LYS A 121 12.62 13.23 1.82
CA LYS A 121 12.52 12.35 0.65
C LYS A 121 11.62 12.93 -0.43
N SER A 122 10.50 13.54 -0.05
CA SER A 122 9.59 14.20 -0.99
C SER A 122 10.25 15.42 -1.63
N ARG A 123 10.99 16.24 -0.84
CA ARG A 123 11.75 17.38 -1.37
C ARG A 123 12.78 16.94 -2.40
N LEU A 124 13.56 15.89 -2.08
CA LEU A 124 14.56 15.34 -3.00
C LEU A 124 13.89 14.88 -4.30
N HIS A 125 12.80 14.12 -4.21
CA HIS A 125 12.08 13.65 -5.39
C HIS A 125 11.64 14.82 -6.29
N THR A 126 11.06 15.89 -5.71
CA THR A 126 10.66 17.08 -6.46
C THR A 126 11.86 17.77 -7.12
N CYS A 127 12.96 17.96 -6.39
CA CYS A 127 14.17 18.60 -6.93
C CYS A 127 14.71 17.83 -8.15
N VAL A 128 14.87 16.50 -8.02
CA VAL A 128 15.42 15.67 -9.10
C VAL A 128 14.45 15.62 -10.30
N THR A 129 13.14 15.55 -10.06
CA THR A 129 12.12 15.59 -11.12
C THR A 129 12.18 16.89 -11.93
N GLN A 130 12.28 18.04 -11.25
CA GLN A 130 12.37 19.36 -11.90
C GLN A 130 13.68 19.55 -12.67
N LEU A 131 14.80 19.05 -12.13
CA LEU A 131 16.09 19.10 -12.82
C LEU A 131 16.12 18.26 -14.09
N MET A 132 15.48 17.09 -14.06
CA MET A 132 15.46 16.17 -15.19
C MET A 132 14.34 16.46 -16.20
N GLY A 133 13.31 17.20 -15.80
CA GLY A 133 12.14 17.48 -16.65
C GLY A 133 11.33 16.24 -17.01
N ARG A 134 11.43 15.15 -16.23
CA ARG A 134 10.73 13.88 -16.43
C ARG A 134 10.45 13.18 -15.11
N GLU A 135 9.54 12.20 -15.11
CA GLU A 135 9.30 11.35 -13.94
C GLU A 135 10.51 10.46 -13.63
N LEU A 136 10.76 10.26 -12.33
CA LEU A 136 11.86 9.43 -11.85
C LEU A 136 11.53 7.94 -12.00
N GLY A 137 12.41 7.20 -12.68
CA GLY A 137 12.37 5.76 -12.81
C GLY A 137 13.26 5.04 -11.79
N GLU A 138 13.21 3.71 -11.84
CA GLU A 138 14.08 2.85 -11.04
C GLU A 138 15.54 3.03 -11.49
N GLY A 139 16.41 3.40 -10.55
CA GLY A 139 17.84 3.65 -10.81
C GLY A 139 18.22 5.11 -11.04
N ASP A 140 17.26 6.06 -11.08
CA ASP A 140 17.61 7.50 -11.09
C ASP A 140 18.20 7.95 -9.74
N ILE A 141 17.71 7.37 -8.64
CA ILE A 141 18.24 7.59 -7.28
C ILE A 141 18.63 6.23 -6.69
N VAL A 142 19.92 6.05 -6.38
CA VAL A 142 20.48 4.82 -5.82
C VAL A 142 20.98 5.10 -4.40
N TYR A 143 20.53 4.30 -3.44
CA TYR A 143 20.99 4.34 -2.05
C TYR A 143 21.87 3.13 -1.77
N GLU A 144 23.09 3.38 -1.32
CA GLU A 144 24.03 2.37 -0.86
C GLU A 144 24.15 2.49 0.66
N VAL A 145 23.84 1.42 1.40
CA VAL A 145 23.90 1.44 2.88
C VAL A 145 25.02 0.53 3.33
N ALA A 146 25.97 1.08 4.07
CA ALA A 146 27.07 0.36 4.70
C ALA A 146 26.86 0.29 6.22
N THR A 147 27.22 -0.83 6.84
CA THR A 147 27.24 -0.97 8.30
C THR A 147 28.65 -0.67 8.80
N LEU A 148 28.80 0.26 9.74
CA LEU A 148 30.08 0.63 10.35
C LEU A 148 30.42 -0.35 11.50
N ALA A 149 31.68 -0.31 11.96
CA ALA A 149 32.18 -1.20 13.01
C ALA A 149 31.48 -1.02 14.37
N ASP A 150 30.88 0.13 14.61
CA ASP A 150 30.12 0.48 15.81
C ASP A 150 28.66 -0.05 15.79
N GLY A 151 28.25 -0.70 14.69
CA GLY A 151 26.88 -1.16 14.48
C GLY A 151 25.93 -0.09 13.96
N SER A 152 26.38 1.16 13.82
CA SER A 152 25.64 2.19 13.10
C SER A 152 25.65 1.90 11.61
N GLN A 153 24.68 2.45 10.89
CA GLN A 153 24.59 2.35 9.46
C GLN A 153 24.83 3.72 8.86
N GLN A 154 25.48 3.78 7.71
CA GLN A 154 25.66 4.99 6.93
C GLN A 154 25.11 4.77 5.53
N ALA A 155 24.39 5.76 5.01
CA ALA A 155 23.85 5.71 3.66
C ALA A 155 24.57 6.70 2.74
N THR A 156 24.89 6.26 1.54
CA THR A 156 25.43 7.06 0.45
C THR A 156 24.42 7.11 -0.68
N LEU A 157 24.05 8.31 -1.11
CA LEU A 157 23.11 8.57 -2.19
C LEU A 157 23.89 8.89 -3.48
N LYS A 158 23.51 8.24 -4.57
CA LYS A 158 24.01 8.46 -5.94
C LYS A 158 22.85 8.79 -6.87
N ALA A 159 23.00 9.82 -7.70
CA ALA A 159 22.00 10.20 -8.70
C ALA A 159 22.64 10.29 -10.10
N PRO A 160 23.05 9.15 -10.70
CA PRO A 160 23.92 9.12 -11.88
C PRO A 160 23.29 9.73 -13.14
N ARG A 161 21.97 9.92 -13.15
CA ARG A 161 21.22 10.46 -14.29
C ARG A 161 21.05 11.98 -14.25
N LEU A 162 21.52 12.65 -13.19
CA LEU A 162 21.57 14.11 -13.16
C LEU A 162 22.63 14.66 -14.11
N SER A 163 22.31 15.75 -14.79
CA SER A 163 23.24 16.40 -15.71
C SER A 163 24.37 17.12 -14.96
N GLY A 164 25.56 17.16 -15.56
CA GLY A 164 26.68 17.97 -15.09
C GLY A 164 27.42 17.37 -13.89
N LYS A 165 27.86 18.24 -12.96
CA LYS A 165 28.65 17.83 -11.79
C LYS A 165 27.83 16.97 -10.82
N LEU A 166 26.53 17.28 -10.68
CA LEU A 166 25.63 16.60 -9.76
C LEU A 166 25.50 15.10 -10.01
N GLY A 167 25.57 14.65 -11.27
CA GLY A 167 25.50 13.22 -11.59
C GLY A 167 26.72 12.41 -11.17
N ARG A 168 27.85 13.08 -10.90
CA ARG A 168 29.09 12.46 -10.42
C ARG A 168 29.27 12.60 -8.91
N THR A 169 28.51 13.49 -8.29
CA THR A 169 28.57 13.72 -6.85
C THR A 169 27.91 12.57 -6.11
N THR A 170 28.57 12.12 -5.05
CA THR A 170 28.04 11.20 -4.06
C THR A 170 27.79 11.97 -2.77
N TRP A 171 26.61 11.79 -2.19
CA TRP A 171 26.24 12.43 -0.93
C TRP A 171 26.15 11.38 0.17
N THR A 172 26.99 11.49 1.17
CA THR A 172 27.01 10.58 2.31
C THR A 172 26.33 11.26 3.49
N GLY A 173 25.32 10.59 4.06
CA GLY A 173 24.63 11.07 5.25
C GLY A 173 25.34 10.69 6.55
N ASP A 174 24.79 11.17 7.65
CA ASP A 174 25.21 10.82 9.00
C ASP A 174 24.83 9.37 9.34
N ALA A 175 25.55 8.80 10.30
CA ALA A 175 25.35 7.41 10.70
C ALA A 175 24.25 7.30 11.79
N TYR A 176 23.31 6.38 11.58
CA TYR A 176 22.23 6.08 12.52
C TYR A 176 22.00 4.58 12.66
N MET A 177 21.36 4.16 13.73
CA MET A 177 21.04 2.75 13.99
C MET A 177 19.94 2.21 13.03
N ASN A 178 19.09 3.10 12.51
CA ASN A 178 17.98 2.74 11.64
C ASN A 178 18.30 2.98 10.16
N LYS A 179 18.13 1.95 9.31
CA LYS A 179 18.24 2.04 7.84
C LYS A 179 17.40 3.15 7.21
N ARG A 180 16.33 3.54 7.88
CA ARG A 180 15.42 4.57 7.38
C ARG A 180 16.01 5.97 7.57
N ASP A 181 16.54 6.25 8.74
CA ASP A 181 16.99 7.59 9.14
C ASP A 181 18.30 7.95 8.45
N THR A 182 19.19 6.96 8.27
CA THR A 182 20.42 7.09 7.46
C THR A 182 20.13 7.52 6.03
N LYS A 183 19.15 6.89 5.39
CA LYS A 183 18.72 7.26 4.03
C LYS A 183 18.13 8.66 3.97
N LEU A 184 17.41 9.08 5.01
CA LEU A 184 16.82 10.42 5.09
C LEU A 184 17.90 11.48 5.27
N SER A 185 18.93 11.24 6.08
CA SER A 185 20.07 12.16 6.23
C SER A 185 20.87 12.27 4.92
N ALA A 186 21.16 11.16 4.23
CA ALA A 186 21.82 11.21 2.93
C ALA A 186 21.01 11.97 1.88
N ALA A 187 19.67 11.86 1.92
CA ALA A 187 18.78 12.64 1.07
C ALA A 187 18.80 14.14 1.41
N ASP A 188 18.94 14.50 2.68
CA ASP A 188 19.02 15.91 3.11
C ASP A 188 20.30 16.57 2.62
N LYS A 189 21.45 15.92 2.81
CA LYS A 189 22.75 16.37 2.27
C LYS A 189 22.72 16.51 0.74
N ALA A 190 22.01 15.63 0.04
CA ALA A 190 21.83 15.73 -1.40
C ALA A 190 20.97 16.95 -1.80
N VAL A 191 19.87 17.22 -1.09
CA VAL A 191 19.03 18.40 -1.36
C VAL A 191 19.80 19.69 -1.09
N GLU A 192 20.52 19.77 0.01
CA GLU A 192 21.35 20.92 0.37
C GLU A 192 22.37 21.23 -0.75
N ALA A 193 23.10 20.20 -1.20
CA ALA A 193 24.08 20.35 -2.28
C ALA A 193 23.46 20.72 -3.64
N ILE A 194 22.25 20.22 -3.93
CA ILE A 194 21.52 20.59 -5.15
C ILE A 194 21.09 22.06 -5.11
N LEU A 195 20.61 22.54 -3.97
CA LEU A 195 20.20 23.94 -3.79
C LEU A 195 21.39 24.91 -3.72
N ALA A 196 22.57 24.42 -3.32
CA ALA A 196 23.80 25.20 -3.34
C ALA A 196 24.35 25.45 -4.77
N ASP A 197 24.00 24.61 -5.76
CA ASP A 197 24.39 24.85 -7.16
C ASP A 197 23.44 25.89 -7.80
N PRO A 198 23.93 27.08 -8.19
CA PRO A 198 23.09 28.15 -8.74
C PRO A 198 22.38 27.74 -10.04
N THR A 199 22.97 26.83 -10.81
CA THR A 199 22.39 26.34 -12.07
C THR A 199 21.18 25.45 -11.82
N ALA A 200 21.24 24.66 -10.74
CA ALA A 200 20.16 23.77 -10.33
C ALA A 200 19.07 24.54 -9.59
N ALA A 201 19.46 25.43 -8.67
CA ALA A 201 18.54 26.27 -7.91
C ALA A 201 17.61 27.10 -8.81
N ALA A 202 18.12 27.61 -9.96
CA ALA A 202 17.30 28.37 -10.92
C ALA A 202 16.18 27.55 -11.58
N LYS A 203 16.28 26.22 -11.59
CA LYS A 203 15.28 25.31 -12.20
C LYS A 203 14.33 24.71 -11.17
N ILE A 204 14.62 24.86 -9.88
CA ILE A 204 13.89 24.19 -8.81
C ILE A 204 12.88 25.15 -8.19
N ASP A 205 11.62 24.79 -8.25
CA ASP A 205 10.53 25.46 -7.54
C ASP A 205 10.09 24.60 -6.36
N MET A 206 10.58 24.96 -5.17
CA MET A 206 10.27 24.26 -3.91
C MET A 206 8.80 24.39 -3.51
N SER A 207 8.04 25.35 -4.07
CA SER A 207 6.61 25.51 -3.77
C SER A 207 5.76 24.37 -4.35
N GLN A 208 6.24 23.71 -5.41
CA GLN A 208 5.56 22.58 -6.04
C GLN A 208 5.79 21.25 -5.31
N ALA A 209 6.66 21.23 -4.29
CA ALA A 209 6.77 20.07 -3.44
C ALA A 209 5.42 19.89 -2.74
N LYS A 210 4.68 18.83 -3.12
CA LYS A 210 3.50 18.38 -2.38
C LYS A 210 3.97 17.85 -1.02
N ILE A 211 4.28 18.76 -0.11
CA ILE A 211 4.52 18.46 1.30
C ILE A 211 3.13 18.16 1.85
N PRO A 212 2.81 16.89 2.18
CA PRO A 212 1.56 16.62 2.88
C PRO A 212 1.61 17.48 4.15
N ALA A 213 0.59 18.33 4.32
CA ALA A 213 0.53 19.24 5.46
C ALA A 213 0.87 18.49 6.74
N GLU A 214 1.73 19.07 7.58
CA GLU A 214 2.17 18.45 8.83
C GLU A 214 0.92 18.13 9.68
N GLY A 215 0.58 16.83 9.80
CA GLY A 215 -0.65 16.38 10.47
C GLY A 215 -1.77 15.87 9.54
N ALA A 216 -1.60 15.95 8.22
CA ALA A 216 -2.44 15.23 7.28
C ALA A 216 -2.29 13.73 7.55
N LYS A 217 -3.29 13.15 8.22
CA LYS A 217 -3.37 11.72 8.47
C LYS A 217 -3.16 11.05 7.12
N ARG A 218 -2.03 10.35 6.94
CA ARG A 218 -1.77 9.55 5.74
C ARG A 218 -2.95 8.58 5.67
N ASN A 219 -3.94 8.90 4.85
CA ASN A 219 -5.00 7.96 4.52
C ASN A 219 -4.25 6.77 3.95
N LYS A 220 -4.18 5.68 4.73
CA LYS A 220 -3.83 4.37 4.21
C LYS A 220 -4.93 4.05 3.21
N GLY A 221 -4.82 4.59 2.01
CA GLY A 221 -5.58 4.12 0.87
C GLY A 221 -5.37 2.61 0.78
N PRO A 222 -6.38 1.86 0.34
CA PRO A 222 -6.29 0.40 0.26
C PRO A 222 -5.03 0.09 -0.55
N SER A 223 -4.03 -0.48 0.12
CA SER A 223 -2.77 -0.86 -0.51
C SER A 223 -3.13 -1.74 -1.70
N SER A 224 -2.91 -1.24 -2.91
CA SER A 224 -3.11 -1.96 -4.14
C SER A 224 -2.11 -3.11 -4.17
N ALA A 225 -2.47 -4.23 -3.54
CA ALA A 225 -1.93 -5.54 -3.80
C ALA A 225 -2.38 -5.94 -5.22
N LYS A 226 -1.73 -5.34 -6.21
CA LYS A 226 -1.74 -5.76 -7.61
C LYS A 226 -0.28 -5.81 -8.05
N PHE A 227 0.38 -6.93 -7.78
CA PHE A 227 1.53 -7.43 -8.54
C PHE A 227 1.68 -8.91 -8.20
N MET A 228 1.08 -9.78 -9.03
CA MET A 228 1.80 -10.59 -10.04
C MET A 228 2.55 -11.77 -9.40
N ASP A 229 1.86 -12.91 -9.32
CA ASP A 229 2.49 -14.21 -9.52
C ASP A 229 1.94 -14.81 -10.82
N LYS A 230 2.79 -14.73 -11.84
CA LYS A 230 2.61 -15.30 -13.18
C LYS A 230 3.74 -16.31 -13.34
N ALA A 231 3.41 -17.61 -13.38
CA ALA A 231 4.22 -18.80 -13.76
C ALA A 231 4.04 -19.91 -12.69
N LYS A 232 3.75 -21.18 -12.95
CA LYS A 232 3.60 -22.04 -14.14
C LYS A 232 2.63 -23.14 -13.74
N GLY A 233 1.50 -23.29 -14.43
CA GLY A 233 0.51 -24.33 -14.17
C GLY A 233 0.09 -24.96 -15.49
N SER A 234 0.60 -26.16 -15.73
CA SER A 234 0.45 -27.00 -16.91
C SER A 234 -1.01 -27.15 -17.34
N LYS A 235 -1.27 -26.83 -18.60
CA LYS A 235 -2.56 -26.97 -19.28
C LYS A 235 -2.85 -28.46 -19.53
N GLY A 236 -3.37 -29.14 -18.51
CA GLY A 236 -4.02 -30.44 -18.66
C GLY A 236 -5.52 -30.25 -18.87
N LYS A 237 -5.99 -30.29 -20.11
CA LYS A 237 -7.40 -30.53 -20.40
C LYS A 237 -7.52 -31.39 -21.65
N GLY A 238 -7.61 -32.69 -21.38
CA GLY A 238 -8.05 -33.66 -22.35
C GLY A 238 -9.57 -33.70 -22.48
N LYS A 239 -9.97 -34.24 -23.63
CA LYS A 239 -11.18 -35.03 -23.93
C LYS A 239 -12.41 -34.30 -24.48
N GLY A 240 -12.77 -34.71 -25.70
CA GLY A 240 -13.98 -34.38 -26.47
C GLY A 240 -13.56 -33.70 -27.79
N GLY A 241 -13.41 -34.37 -28.93
CA GLY A 241 -14.24 -35.42 -29.50
C GLY A 241 -15.20 -34.76 -30.50
N GLY A 242 -14.84 -34.76 -31.79
CA GLY A 242 -15.68 -34.21 -32.85
C GLY A 242 -14.91 -34.06 -34.15
N GLY A 243 -15.08 -35.03 -35.05
CA GLY A 243 -14.41 -35.08 -36.35
C GLY A 243 -14.85 -33.97 -37.30
N GLY A 244 -13.96 -33.62 -38.21
CA GLY A 244 -14.23 -32.72 -39.32
C GLY A 244 -13.07 -32.82 -40.32
N GLN A 245 -13.39 -33.36 -41.49
CA GLN A 245 -12.54 -33.67 -42.65
C GLN A 245 -11.45 -32.60 -42.91
N SER A 246 -10.18 -32.98 -42.99
CA SER A 246 -9.54 -33.49 -44.23
C SER A 246 -9.80 -32.60 -45.44
N ILE A 247 -9.00 -31.55 -45.61
CA ILE A 247 -8.59 -31.06 -46.94
C ILE A 247 -7.09 -30.78 -46.88
N CYS A 248 -6.34 -31.72 -47.44
CA CYS A 248 -4.93 -31.56 -47.78
C CYS A 248 -4.84 -30.54 -48.92
N TYR A 249 -4.01 -29.51 -48.79
CA TYR A 249 -3.49 -28.80 -49.96
C TYR A 249 -1.98 -29.02 -50.04
N ASP A 250 -1.63 -29.60 -51.18
CA ASP A 250 -0.33 -29.98 -51.70
C ASP A 250 0.72 -28.86 -51.73
N PHE A 251 1.92 -29.22 -51.30
CA PHE A 251 3.11 -29.33 -52.15
C PHE A 251 3.18 -28.46 -53.42
N ARG A 252 4.00 -27.40 -53.36
CA ARG A 252 4.80 -26.86 -54.49
C ARG A 252 5.90 -25.95 -53.89
N ASP A 253 7.15 -26.38 -53.84
CA ASP A 253 8.14 -26.40 -54.94
C ASP A 253 8.56 -24.99 -55.40
N LYS A 254 9.87 -24.83 -55.62
CA LYS A 254 10.69 -23.67 -56.02
C LYS A 254 11.18 -22.80 -54.85
N GLY A 255 12.47 -22.55 -54.69
CA GLY A 255 13.62 -22.78 -55.55
C GLY A 255 14.79 -21.93 -55.04
N GLU A 256 16.00 -22.36 -55.40
CA GLU A 256 17.29 -21.71 -55.15
C GLU A 256 17.29 -20.18 -55.28
N CYS A 257 18.12 -19.50 -54.47
CA CYS A 257 18.94 -18.40 -54.95
C CYS A 257 20.27 -18.39 -54.17
N ARG A 258 21.34 -18.27 -54.95
CA ARG A 258 22.78 -18.42 -54.69
C ARG A 258 23.33 -17.61 -53.52
#